data_AF-A0A2E0G7U0-F1
#
_entry.id   AF-A0A2E0G7U0-F1
#
_cell.length_a   1.000
_cell.length_b   1.000
_cell.length_c   1.000
_cell.angle_alpha   90.00
_cell.angle_beta   90.00
_cell.angle_gamma   90.00
#
_symmetry.space_group_name_H-M   'P 1'
#
loop_
_entity.id
_entity.type
_entity.pdbx_description
1 polymer ?
#
loop_
_entity_poly.entity_id
_entity_poly.type
_entity_poly.pdbx_seq_one_letter_code
_entity_poly.pdbx_strand_id
1 'polypeptide(L)' 'MIWFIYGKYFKKNWPLFFLLSLGWEILELFIPFSFAIETTKNKIADIFINIIGYKFGLLKK' A
#
# COMPACT_ATOMS: atom_id res chain seq x y z
N MET A 1 0.51 -4.27 -6.93
CA MET A 1 1.09 -5.63 -7.11
C MET A 1 1.93 -6.07 -5.91
N ILE A 2 2.78 -5.20 -5.34
CA ILE A 2 3.65 -5.50 -4.18
C ILE A 2 2.85 -6.14 -3.02
N TRP A 3 1.70 -5.55 -2.66
CA TRP A 3 0.91 -6.04 -1.53
C TRP A 3 0.24 -7.38 -1.73
N PHE A 4 -0.07 -7.74 -2.98
CA PHE A 4 -0.53 -9.08 -3.30
C PHE A 4 0.57 -10.12 -3.04
N ILE A 5 1.79 -9.85 -3.50
CA ILE A 5 2.95 -10.71 -3.27
C ILE A 5 3.25 -10.80 -1.77
N TYR A 6 3.22 -9.67 -1.07
CA TYR A 6 3.40 -9.61 0.38
C TYR A 6 2.36 -10.48 1.12
N GLY A 7 1.07 -10.31 0.81
CA GLY A 7 -0.01 -11.10 1.42
C GLY A 7 0.05 -12.60 1.09
N LYS A 8 0.55 -12.96 -0.10
CA LYS A 8 0.64 -14.36 -0.55
C LYS A 8 1.83 -15.09 0.05
N TYR A 9 3.01 -14.48 0.07
CA TYR A 9 4.27 -15.18 0.34
C TYR A 9 4.94 -14.81 1.67
N PHE A 10 4.60 -13.66 2.26
CA PHE A 10 5.26 -13.16 3.46
C PHE A 10 4.38 -13.31 4.71
N LYS A 11 4.98 -13.03 5.87
CA LYS A 11 4.28 -13.05 7.16
C LYS A 11 3.10 -12.07 7.10
N LYS A 12 1.89 -12.63 7.19
CA LYS A 12 0.57 -11.99 7.05
C LYS A 12 0.27 -10.99 8.18
N ASN A 13 1.17 -10.02 8.38
CA ASN A 13 1.14 -9.04 9.46
C ASN A 13 0.43 -7.77 8.98
N TRP A 14 -0.86 -7.66 9.32
CA TRP A 14 -1.69 -6.50 9.03
C TRP A 14 -1.12 -5.16 9.56
N PRO A 15 -0.65 -5.08 10.83
CA PRO A 15 0.01 -3.88 11.32
C PRO A 15 1.19 -3.42 10.46
N LEU A 16 2.07 -4.34 10.07
CA LEU A 16 3.24 -4.01 9.25
C LEU A 16 2.82 -3.58 7.82
N PHE A 17 1.83 -4.25 7.24
CA PHE A 17 1.21 -3.83 5.97
C PHE A 17 0.71 -2.38 6.05
N PHE A 18 -0.10 -2.05 7.07
CA PHE A 18 -0.66 -0.70 7.20
C PHE A 18 0.42 0.35 7.45
N LEU A 19 1.41 0.05 8.30
CA LEU A 19 2.52 0.96 8.56
C LEU A 19 3.25 1.35 7.28
N LEU A 20 3.55 0.36 6.43
CA LEU A 20 4.29 0.59 5.20
C LEU A 20 3.41 1.20 4.09
N SER A 21 2.17 0.74 3.92
CA SER A 21 1.26 1.29 2.91
C SER A 21 0.88 2.72 3.23
N LEU A 22 0.48 3.02 4.47
CA LEU A 22 0.12 4.38 4.87
C LEU A 22 1.37 5.25 5.02
N GLY A 23 2.45 4.68 5.53
CA GLY A 23 3.73 5.37 5.68
C GLY A 23 4.27 5.87 4.34
N TRP A 24 4.11 5.10 3.25
CA TRP A 24 4.49 5.54 1.91
C TRP A 24 3.72 6.79 1.47
N GLU A 25 2.40 6.79 1.58
CA GLU A 25 1.57 7.97 1.23
C GLU A 25 1.92 9.21 2.06
N ILE A 26 2.24 9.02 3.34
CA ILE A 26 2.69 10.10 4.22
C ILE A 26 4.07 10.61 3.80
N LEU A 27 5.00 9.73 3.47
CA LEU A 27 6.34 10.10 3.00
C LEU A 27 6.28 10.93 1.73
N GLU A 28 5.39 10.59 0.80
CA GLU A 28 5.20 11.34 -0.45
C GLU A 28 4.83 12.82 -0.22
N LEU A 29 4.18 13.16 0.89
CA LEU A 29 3.87 14.56 1.24
C LEU A 29 5.14 15.42 1.48
N PHE A 30 6.26 14.78 1.79
CA PHE A 30 7.53 15.44 2.08
C PHE A 30 8.54 15.36 0.94
N ILE A 31 8.20 14.66 -0.15
CA ILE A 31 9.11 14.39 -1.26
C ILE A 31 8.76 15.31 -2.44
N PRO A 32 9.65 16.25 -2.85
CA PRO A 32 9.39 17.19 -3.92
C PRO A 32 9.70 16.61 -5.32
N PHE A 33 9.33 15.35 -5.56
CA PHE A 33 9.48 14.73 -6.87
C PHE A 33 8.13 14.68 -7.60
N SER A 34 8.14 14.90 -8.91
CA SER A 34 6.93 14.94 -9.73
C SER A 34 6.06 13.68 -9.65
N PHE A 35 6.66 12.52 -9.37
CA PHE A 35 5.92 11.26 -9.18
C PHE A 35 5.15 11.19 -7.86
N ALA A 36 5.59 11.93 -6.83
CA ALA A 36 4.96 11.94 -5.50
C ALA A 36 3.86 13.00 -5.39
N ILE A 37 3.88 14.01 -6.28
CA ILE A 37 2.89 15.08 -6.38
C ILE A 37 1.65 14.56 -7.09
N GLU A 38 0.64 14.21 -6.31
CA GLU A 38 -0.65 13.79 -6.84
C GLU A 38 -1.80 14.20 -5.91
N THR A 39 -3.03 14.04 -6.40
CA THR A 39 -4.22 14.46 -5.65
C THR A 39 -4.47 13.57 -4.44
N THR A 40 -5.06 14.13 -3.38
CA THR A 40 -5.47 13.35 -2.20
C THR A 40 -6.39 12.18 -2.55
N LYS A 41 -7.18 12.30 -3.64
CA LYS A 41 -8.05 11.22 -4.11
C LYS A 41 -7.24 10.02 -4.62
N ASN A 42 -6.12 10.25 -5.30
CA ASN A 42 -5.25 9.19 -5.77
C ASN A 42 -4.57 8.48 -4.58
N LYS A 43 -4.00 9.24 -3.64
CA LYS A 43 -3.44 8.69 -2.40
C LYS A 43 -4.40 7.78 -1.64
N ILE A 44 -5.66 8.20 -1.51
CA ILE A 44 -6.71 7.37 -0.90
C ILE A 44 -6.96 6.11 -1.73
N ALA A 45 -7.07 6.25 -3.06
CA ALA A 45 -7.25 5.11 -3.96
C ALA A 45 -6.09 4.11 -3.85
N ASP A 46 -4.86 4.59 -3.71
CA ASP A 46 -3.67 3.74 -3.56
C ASP A 46 -3.74 2.91 -2.28
N ILE A 47 -4.14 3.50 -1.15
CA ILE A 47 -4.41 2.73 0.07
C ILE A 47 -5.49 1.67 -0.16
N PHE A 48 -6.60 2.01 -0.83
CA PHE A 48 -7.67 1.06 -1.13
C PHE A 48 -7.17 -0.10 -2.00
N ILE A 49 -6.44 0.19 -3.09
CA ILE A 49 -5.87 -0.81 -3.99
C ILE A 49 -4.84 -1.67 -3.25
N ASN A 50 -4.06 -1.09 -2.35
CA ASN A 50 -3.11 -1.81 -1.51
C ASN A 50 -3.82 -2.81 -0.59
N ILE A 51 -4.91 -2.40 0.07
CA ILE A 51 -5.73 -3.27 0.92
C ILE A 51 -6.34 -4.41 0.10
N ILE A 52 -6.89 -4.11 -1.09
CA ILE A 52 -7.44 -5.12 -2.00
C ILE A 52 -6.33 -6.12 -2.38
N GLY A 53 -5.19 -5.64 -2.87
CA GLY A 53 -4.06 -6.47 -3.25
C GLY A 53 -3.63 -7.40 -2.10
N TYR A 54 -3.46 -6.84 -0.90
CA TYR A 54 -3.11 -7.61 0.29
C TYR A 54 -4.15 -8.68 0.62
N LYS A 55 -5.44 -8.33 0.69
CA LYS A 55 -6.53 -9.31 0.95
C LYS A 55 -6.57 -10.42 -0.09
N PHE A 56 -6.44 -10.09 -1.38
CA PHE A 56 -6.42 -11.10 -2.43
C PHE A 56 -5.21 -12.04 -2.29
N GLY A 57 -4.05 -11.52 -1.88
CA GLY A 57 -2.88 -12.33 -1.56
C GLY A 57 -3.12 -13.27 -0.38
N LEU A 58 -3.83 -12.82 0.66
CA LEU A 58 -4.18 -13.63 1.83
C LEU A 58 -5.16 -14.77 1.51
N LEU A 59 -6.12 -14.52 0.62
CA LEU A 59 -7.20 -15.45 0.26
C LEU A 59 -6.72 -16.59 -0.65
N LYS A 60 -5.76 -16.33 -1.54
CA LYS A 60 -5.17 -17.38 -2.38
C LYS A 60 -4.09 -18.12 -1.59
N LYS A 61 -4.48 -19.23 -0.95
CA LYS A 61 -3.55 -20.24 -0.42
C LYS A 61 -2.66 -20.80 -1.54
#